data_AF-A0A7S3HXL9-F1
#
_entry.id   AF-A0A7S3HXL9-F1
#
_cell.length_a   1.000
_cell.length_b   1.000
_cell.length_c   1.000
_cell.angle_alpha   90.00
_cell.angle_beta   90.00
_cell.angle_gamma   90.00
#
_symmetry.space_group_name_H-M   'P 1'
#
loop_
_entity.id
_entity.type
_entity.pdbx_description
1 polymer ?
#
loop_
_entity_poly.entity_id
_entity_poly.type
_entity_poly.pdbx_seq_one_letter_code
_entity_poly.pdbx_strand_id
1 'polypeptide(L)'
;ATVEPRTGISFPEKHKGESLAKLGVRYKGPIKVYAVGEYDSGTYMLKMSYGVSAKKMVSALGDALKPRCKDGALIEEFEKCLTKGLPKGAPKGTVLEFSTGGNKLVVVIDSKPCGSIGSKVLCSAFANIYSDKNAVCSMSPISANGEVTGDSCGACTRARCGAIVGAAAGYAIGKLLGQ
;
A
#
# COMPACT_ATOMS: atom_id res chain seq x y z
N ALA A 1 9.23 -6.63 -10.51
CA ALA A 1 8.02 -6.75 -9.66
C ALA A 1 8.44 -6.55 -8.22
N THR A 2 7.83 -5.61 -7.52
CA THR A 2 8.25 -5.22 -6.17
C THR A 2 7.62 -6.11 -5.12
N VAL A 3 8.42 -6.63 -4.20
CA VAL A 3 7.95 -7.48 -3.10
C VAL A 3 7.68 -6.61 -1.87
N GLU A 4 6.50 -6.73 -1.29
CA GLU A 4 6.21 -6.12 0.01
C GLU A 4 6.94 -6.94 1.10
N PRO A 5 7.91 -6.33 1.82
CA PRO A 5 8.87 -7.07 2.64
C PRO A 5 8.23 -7.75 3.86
N ARG A 6 7.12 -7.21 4.39
CA ARG A 6 6.48 -7.75 5.60
C ARG A 6 5.66 -9.00 5.30
N THR A 7 5.05 -9.12 4.12
CA THR A 7 4.18 -10.23 3.73
C THR A 7 4.83 -11.18 2.72
N GLY A 8 5.88 -10.74 2.03
CA GLY A 8 6.50 -11.49 0.93
C GLY A 8 5.65 -11.51 -0.34
N ILE A 9 4.57 -10.71 -0.42
CA ILE A 9 3.68 -10.68 -1.57
C ILE A 9 4.26 -9.76 -2.65
N SER A 10 4.38 -10.28 -3.87
CA SER A 10 4.86 -9.51 -5.02
C SER A 10 3.74 -8.71 -5.69
N PHE A 11 4.03 -7.46 -6.05
CA PHE A 11 3.19 -6.56 -6.82
C PHE A 11 3.85 -6.21 -8.15
N PRO A 12 3.09 -6.16 -9.25
CA PRO A 12 3.64 -5.73 -10.52
C PRO A 12 4.04 -4.25 -10.44
N GLU A 13 5.25 -3.91 -10.91
CA GLU A 13 5.75 -2.52 -10.95
C GLU A 13 4.94 -1.66 -11.90
N LYS A 14 4.38 -2.28 -12.95
CA LYS A 14 3.45 -1.64 -13.87
C LYS A 14 2.16 -2.42 -13.94
N HIS A 15 1.04 -1.74 -13.82
CA HIS A 15 -0.29 -2.32 -13.97
C HIS A 15 -1.16 -1.37 -14.79
N LYS A 16 -1.72 -1.86 -15.91
CA LYS A 16 -2.55 -1.06 -16.83
C LYS A 16 -1.91 0.27 -17.28
N GLY A 17 -0.58 0.30 -17.41
CA GLY A 17 0.18 1.49 -17.80
C GLY A 17 0.56 2.43 -16.64
N GLU A 18 0.10 2.11 -15.42
CA GLU A 18 0.41 2.86 -14.20
C GLU A 18 1.62 2.25 -13.49
N SER A 19 2.47 3.07 -12.87
CA SER A 19 3.56 2.55 -12.05
C SER A 19 3.09 2.39 -10.60
N LEU A 20 3.59 1.35 -9.93
CA LEU A 20 3.41 1.18 -8.50
C LEU A 20 4.10 2.35 -7.80
N ALA A 21 3.41 2.98 -6.86
CA ALA A 21 3.86 4.19 -6.16
C ALA A 21 4.15 3.91 -4.69
N LYS A 22 3.29 3.12 -4.02
CA LYS A 22 3.45 2.79 -2.59
C LYS A 22 3.04 1.36 -2.27
N LEU A 23 3.61 0.81 -1.20
CA LEU A 23 3.26 -0.49 -0.64
C LEU A 23 2.94 -0.39 0.85
N GLY A 24 1.95 -1.15 1.30
CA GLY A 24 1.51 -1.16 2.70
C GLY A 24 0.99 -2.52 3.14
N VAL A 25 0.81 -2.68 4.44
CA VAL A 25 0.23 -3.91 5.02
C VAL A 25 -0.78 -3.53 6.09
N ARG A 26 -1.97 -4.12 5.98
CA ARG A 26 -2.97 -4.06 7.03
C ARG A 26 -2.68 -5.10 8.10
N TYR A 27 -2.56 -4.64 9.33
CA TYR A 27 -2.51 -5.50 10.50
C TYR A 27 -3.85 -5.50 11.23
N LYS A 28 -4.19 -6.65 11.82
CA LYS A 28 -5.22 -6.78 12.84
C LYS A 28 -4.60 -7.52 14.03
N GLY A 29 -4.12 -6.75 15.01
CA GLY A 29 -3.26 -7.28 16.06
C GLY A 29 -1.98 -7.88 15.45
N PRO A 30 -1.58 -9.11 15.81
CA PRO A 30 -0.38 -9.75 15.24
C PRO A 30 -0.58 -10.28 13.80
N ILE A 31 -1.81 -10.26 13.27
CA ILE A 31 -2.16 -10.91 11.99
C ILE A 31 -2.02 -9.92 10.83
N LYS A 32 -1.25 -10.31 9.81
CA LYS A 32 -1.16 -9.63 8.51
C LYS A 32 -2.38 -10.01 7.67
N VAL A 33 -3.32 -9.08 7.49
CA VAL A 33 -4.59 -9.37 6.80
C VAL A 33 -4.39 -9.34 5.29
N TYR A 34 -3.86 -8.24 4.77
CA TYR A 34 -3.56 -8.05 3.34
C TYR A 34 -2.39 -7.10 3.15
N ALA A 35 -1.68 -7.28 2.05
CA ALA A 35 -0.79 -6.26 1.50
C ALA A 35 -1.59 -5.38 0.52
N VAL A 36 -1.23 -4.11 0.42
CA VAL A 36 -1.84 -3.14 -0.49
C VAL A 36 -0.75 -2.44 -1.30
N GLY A 37 -0.97 -2.32 -2.60
CA GLY A 37 -0.18 -1.51 -3.50
C GLY A 37 -1.02 -0.38 -4.08
N GLU A 38 -0.50 0.84 -3.99
CA GLU A 38 -1.08 2.02 -4.63
C GLU A 38 -0.29 2.32 -5.91
N TYR A 39 -0.99 2.58 -7.01
CA TYR A 39 -0.44 2.97 -8.30
C TYR A 39 -0.70 4.47 -8.56
N ASP A 40 0.12 5.09 -9.41
CA ASP A 40 0.15 6.55 -9.61
C ASP A 40 -1.19 7.20 -9.96
N SER A 41 -2.09 6.53 -10.68
CA SER A 41 -3.40 7.09 -11.03
C SER A 41 -4.49 6.71 -10.02
N GLY A 42 -4.15 6.29 -8.80
CA GLY A 42 -5.12 6.00 -7.75
C GLY A 42 -5.76 4.61 -7.88
N THR A 43 -5.07 3.66 -8.47
CA THR A 43 -5.46 2.24 -8.41
C THR A 43 -4.87 1.60 -7.15
N TYR A 44 -5.70 0.95 -6.35
CA TYR A 44 -5.33 0.23 -5.14
C TYR A 44 -5.50 -1.28 -5.35
N MET A 45 -4.41 -2.02 -5.32
CA MET A 45 -4.41 -3.48 -5.40
C MET A 45 -4.19 -4.07 -4.01
N LEU A 46 -5.19 -4.77 -3.47
CA LEU A 46 -5.11 -5.51 -2.22
C LEU A 46 -4.89 -6.99 -2.52
N LYS A 47 -3.88 -7.58 -1.89
CA LYS A 47 -3.61 -9.02 -1.97
C LYS A 47 -3.74 -9.64 -0.59
N MET A 48 -4.68 -10.56 -0.44
CA MET A 48 -5.00 -11.19 0.84
C MET A 48 -3.87 -12.11 1.29
N SER A 49 -3.32 -11.88 2.48
CA SER A 49 -2.38 -12.79 3.15
C SER A 49 -3.09 -13.73 4.12
N TYR A 50 -4.26 -13.32 4.60
CA TYR A 50 -5.14 -14.08 5.47
C TYR A 50 -6.57 -14.14 4.88
N GLY A 51 -7.23 -15.28 5.05
CA GLY A 51 -8.59 -15.47 4.55
C GLY A 51 -9.62 -14.69 5.39
N VAL A 52 -10.47 -13.91 4.74
CA VAL A 52 -11.55 -13.18 5.40
C VAL A 52 -12.90 -13.53 4.78
N SER A 53 -13.90 -13.75 5.64
CA SER A 53 -15.29 -13.95 5.17
C SER A 53 -15.81 -12.68 4.51
N ALA A 54 -16.68 -12.82 3.50
CA ALA A 54 -17.27 -11.70 2.76
C ALA A 54 -17.88 -10.64 3.68
N LYS A 55 -18.71 -11.06 4.65
CA LYS A 55 -19.38 -10.17 5.62
C LYS A 55 -18.38 -9.31 6.40
N LYS A 56 -17.27 -9.90 6.87
CA LYS A 56 -16.24 -9.15 7.62
C LYS A 56 -15.50 -8.16 6.72
N MET A 57 -15.22 -8.53 5.48
CA MET A 57 -14.55 -7.63 4.53
C MET A 57 -15.44 -6.45 4.16
N VAL A 58 -16.70 -6.73 3.84
CA VAL A 58 -17.73 -5.74 3.50
C VAL A 58 -17.95 -4.78 4.66
N SER A 59 -18.21 -5.31 5.87
CA SER A 59 -18.40 -4.49 7.06
C SER A 59 -17.18 -3.63 7.38
N ALA A 60 -15.96 -4.18 7.27
CA ALA A 60 -14.75 -3.42 7.56
C ALA A 60 -14.52 -2.26 6.59
N LEU A 61 -14.84 -2.44 5.30
CA LEU A 61 -14.76 -1.36 4.32
C LEU A 61 -15.90 -0.36 4.49
N GLY A 62 -17.12 -0.83 4.77
CA GLY A 62 -18.26 0.02 5.11
C GLY A 62 -17.97 0.92 6.31
N ASP A 63 -17.47 0.35 7.41
CA ASP A 63 -17.07 1.10 8.60
C ASP A 63 -15.90 2.07 8.35
N ALA A 64 -15.00 1.74 7.43
CA ALA A 64 -13.95 2.67 7.01
C ALA A 64 -14.50 3.83 6.15
N LEU A 65 -15.58 3.61 5.40
CA LEU A 65 -16.22 4.63 4.56
C LEU A 65 -17.20 5.51 5.33
N LYS A 66 -17.92 5.00 6.34
CA LYS A 66 -18.89 5.77 7.16
C LYS A 66 -18.37 7.13 7.67
N PRO A 67 -17.15 7.26 8.24
CA PRO A 67 -16.64 8.56 8.68
C PRO A 67 -16.18 9.47 7.53
N ARG A 68 -16.05 8.95 6.30
CA ARG A 68 -15.44 9.64 5.16
C ARG A 68 -16.44 9.97 4.05
N CYS A 69 -17.54 9.22 3.94
CA CYS A 69 -18.62 9.43 2.99
C CYS A 69 -19.92 9.60 3.78
N LYS A 70 -20.59 10.76 3.62
CA LYS A 70 -21.87 11.05 4.30
C LYS A 70 -23.07 10.42 3.59
N ASP A 71 -22.88 9.99 2.35
CA ASP A 71 -23.91 9.38 1.50
C ASP A 71 -24.04 7.88 1.80
N GLY A 72 -24.87 7.55 2.80
CA GLY A 72 -25.12 6.16 3.21
C GLY A 72 -25.59 5.26 2.06
N ALA A 73 -26.36 5.80 1.10
CA ALA A 73 -26.83 5.05 -0.07
C ALA A 73 -25.68 4.53 -0.95
N LEU A 74 -24.62 5.31 -1.14
CA LEU A 74 -23.44 4.90 -1.92
C LEU A 74 -22.63 3.84 -1.18
N ILE A 75 -22.53 3.95 0.14
CA ILE A 75 -21.87 2.94 0.99
C ILE A 75 -22.63 1.62 0.89
N GLU A 76 -23.96 1.65 1.00
CA GLU A 76 -24.78 0.43 0.86
C GLU A 76 -24.68 -0.20 -0.53
N GLU A 77 -24.66 0.60 -1.60
CA GLU A 77 -24.48 0.10 -2.96
C GLU A 77 -23.10 -0.57 -3.11
N PHE A 78 -22.06 0.05 -2.55
CA PHE A 78 -20.72 -0.51 -2.50
C PHE A 78 -20.65 -1.82 -1.71
N GLU A 79 -21.28 -1.88 -0.54
CA GLU A 79 -21.37 -3.10 0.27
C GLU A 79 -22.09 -4.23 -0.48
N LYS A 80 -23.17 -3.91 -1.19
CA LYS A 80 -23.91 -4.86 -2.04
C LYS A 80 -23.05 -5.34 -3.21
N CYS A 81 -22.32 -4.46 -3.89
CA CYS A 81 -21.38 -4.82 -4.95
C CYS A 81 -20.28 -5.76 -4.46
N LEU A 82 -19.68 -5.46 -3.29
CA LEU A 82 -18.66 -6.31 -2.70
C LEU A 82 -19.20 -7.67 -2.23
N THR A 83 -20.41 -7.70 -1.65
CA THR A 83 -21.04 -8.95 -1.22
C THR A 83 -21.32 -9.86 -2.42
N LYS A 84 -21.74 -9.29 -3.55
CA LYS A 84 -21.91 -10.02 -4.83
C LYS A 84 -20.57 -10.49 -5.40
N GLY A 85 -19.52 -9.67 -5.30
CA GLY A 85 -18.18 -9.98 -5.78
C GLY A 85 -17.43 -11.03 -4.96
N LEU A 86 -17.78 -11.19 -3.68
CA LEU A 86 -17.13 -12.11 -2.74
C LEU A 86 -18.08 -13.25 -2.31
N PRO A 87 -18.55 -14.13 -3.23
CA PRO A 87 -19.51 -15.17 -2.86
C PRO A 87 -18.95 -16.19 -1.85
N LYS A 88 -17.63 -16.41 -1.85
CA LYS A 88 -16.92 -17.29 -0.90
C LYS A 88 -16.02 -16.53 0.08
N GLY A 89 -16.19 -15.20 0.18
CA GLY A 89 -15.24 -14.33 0.85
C GLY A 89 -13.96 -14.10 0.04
N ALA A 90 -12.94 -13.57 0.73
CA ALA A 90 -11.61 -13.35 0.16
C ALA A 90 -10.62 -14.31 0.83
N PRO A 91 -10.46 -15.54 0.32
CA PRO A 91 -9.44 -16.46 0.80
C PRO A 91 -8.03 -15.88 0.61
N LYS A 92 -7.04 -16.52 1.24
CA LYS A 92 -5.63 -16.15 1.05
C LYS A 92 -5.26 -16.23 -0.43
N GLY A 93 -4.57 -15.20 -0.93
CA GLY A 93 -4.19 -15.07 -2.34
C GLY A 93 -5.18 -14.31 -3.21
N THR A 94 -6.41 -14.04 -2.73
CA THR A 94 -7.37 -13.23 -3.49
C THR A 94 -6.84 -11.83 -3.71
N VAL A 95 -6.96 -11.37 -4.96
CA VAL A 95 -6.58 -10.01 -5.38
C VAL A 95 -7.85 -9.19 -5.55
N LEU A 96 -7.94 -8.07 -4.83
CA LEU A 96 -8.99 -7.08 -4.98
C LEU A 96 -8.35 -5.80 -5.49
N GLU A 97 -8.83 -5.32 -6.62
CA GLU A 97 -8.35 -4.10 -7.25
C GLU A 97 -9.47 -3.06 -7.23
N PHE A 98 -9.13 -1.87 -6.76
CA PHE A 98 -10.00 -0.71 -6.65
C PHE A 98 -9.39 0.43 -7.45
N SER A 99 -9.98 0.77 -8.59
CA SER A 99 -9.53 1.93 -9.36
C SER A 99 -10.33 3.16 -8.96
N THR A 100 -9.65 4.18 -8.43
CA THR A 100 -10.24 5.47 -8.02
C THR A 100 -9.83 6.65 -8.90
N GLY A 101 -8.99 6.42 -9.92
CA GLY A 101 -8.38 7.44 -10.79
C GLY A 101 -9.31 8.27 -11.68
N GLY A 102 -10.61 8.21 -11.47
CA GLY A 102 -11.57 9.00 -12.23
C GLY A 102 -12.82 9.31 -11.42
N ASN A 103 -13.93 9.52 -12.11
CA ASN A 103 -15.21 9.88 -11.48
C ASN A 103 -16.01 8.65 -11.00
N LYS A 104 -15.41 7.46 -11.06
CA LYS A 104 -16.04 6.18 -10.69
C LYS A 104 -15.08 5.28 -9.95
N LEU A 105 -15.57 4.62 -8.92
CA LEU A 105 -14.89 3.56 -8.20
C LEU A 105 -15.19 2.24 -8.91
N VAL A 106 -14.17 1.63 -9.51
CA VAL A 106 -14.30 0.31 -10.15
C VAL A 106 -13.71 -0.74 -9.22
N VAL A 107 -14.47 -1.80 -8.97
CA VAL A 107 -14.05 -2.92 -8.13
C VAL A 107 -13.86 -4.15 -8.99
N VAL A 108 -12.66 -4.73 -8.96
CA VAL A 108 -12.30 -5.95 -9.66
C VAL A 108 -11.79 -6.96 -8.64
N ILE A 109 -12.36 -8.17 -8.62
CA ILE A 109 -11.96 -9.22 -7.69
C ILE A 109 -11.52 -10.42 -8.51
N ASP A 110 -10.31 -10.90 -8.28
CA ASP A 110 -9.74 -12.05 -9.01
C ASP A 110 -9.82 -11.84 -10.54
N SER A 111 -9.46 -10.63 -10.99
CA SER A 111 -9.56 -10.18 -12.38
C SER A 111 -10.98 -10.09 -12.97
N LYS A 112 -12.04 -10.29 -12.16
CA LYS A 112 -13.45 -10.15 -12.58
C LYS A 112 -14.03 -8.83 -12.09
N PRO A 113 -14.57 -7.97 -12.98
CA PRO A 113 -15.21 -6.73 -12.55
C PRO A 113 -16.49 -7.04 -11.77
N CYS A 114 -16.55 -6.62 -10.51
CA CYS A 114 -17.70 -6.86 -9.63
C CYS A 114 -18.70 -5.70 -9.65
N GLY A 115 -18.24 -4.49 -9.97
CA GLY A 115 -19.11 -3.33 -10.07
C GLY A 115 -18.33 -2.05 -10.35
N SER A 116 -19.06 -1.02 -10.77
CA SER A 116 -18.56 0.34 -10.92
C SER A 116 -19.57 1.31 -10.35
N ILE A 117 -19.13 2.16 -9.42
CA ILE A 117 -20.00 3.15 -8.76
C ILE A 117 -19.50 4.53 -9.16
N GLY A 118 -20.35 5.29 -9.85
CA GLY A 118 -20.02 6.62 -10.36
C GLY A 118 -20.13 7.69 -9.28
N SER A 119 -19.18 7.76 -8.35
CA SER A 119 -19.15 8.83 -7.35
C SER A 119 -17.74 9.32 -7.06
N LYS A 120 -17.51 10.61 -7.32
CA LYS A 120 -16.27 11.31 -6.97
C LYS A 120 -16.05 11.36 -5.46
N VAL A 121 -17.13 11.55 -4.70
CA VAL A 121 -17.09 11.58 -3.22
C VAL A 121 -16.64 10.21 -2.68
N LEU A 122 -17.14 9.12 -3.27
CA LEU A 122 -16.75 7.76 -2.89
C LEU A 122 -15.29 7.47 -3.24
N CYS A 123 -14.81 7.88 -4.42
CA CYS A 123 -13.40 7.75 -4.80
C CYS A 123 -12.47 8.45 -3.79
N SER A 124 -12.77 9.71 -3.46
CA SER A 124 -11.98 10.46 -2.47
C SER A 124 -12.09 9.85 -1.06
N ALA A 125 -13.29 9.42 -0.65
CA ALA A 125 -13.48 8.77 0.64
C ALA A 125 -12.69 7.45 0.73
N PHE A 126 -12.61 6.68 -0.35
CA PHE A 126 -11.83 5.45 -0.42
C PHE A 126 -10.32 5.72 -0.39
N ALA A 127 -9.83 6.69 -1.18
CA ALA A 127 -8.42 7.08 -1.16
C ALA A 127 -7.99 7.56 0.25
N ASN A 128 -8.89 8.28 0.94
CA ASN A 128 -8.69 8.72 2.32
C ASN A 128 -8.59 7.57 3.33
N ILE A 129 -9.04 6.35 3.02
CA ILE A 129 -8.83 5.18 3.89
C ILE A 129 -7.33 4.89 4.04
N TYR A 130 -6.52 5.18 3.01
CA TYR A 130 -5.09 4.90 2.97
C TYR A 130 -4.21 6.14 3.09
N SER A 131 -4.77 7.32 2.83
CA SER A 131 -4.03 8.58 2.79
C SER A 131 -4.31 9.52 3.97
N ASP A 132 -5.32 9.27 4.80
CA ASP A 132 -5.66 10.16 5.90
C ASP A 132 -4.89 9.89 7.20
N LYS A 133 -5.12 10.73 8.22
CA LYS A 133 -4.48 10.59 9.54
C LYS A 133 -4.91 9.32 10.29
N ASN A 134 -6.09 8.79 9.96
CA ASN A 134 -6.64 7.55 10.51
C ASN A 134 -6.46 6.41 9.50
N ALA A 135 -5.37 6.47 8.72
CA ALA A 135 -5.13 5.55 7.65
C ALA A 135 -5.09 4.14 8.21
N VAL A 136 -5.74 3.28 7.46
CA VAL A 136 -5.95 1.89 7.80
C VAL A 136 -4.62 1.11 7.87
N CYS A 137 -3.60 1.56 7.14
CA CYS A 137 -2.25 1.04 7.20
C CYS A 137 -1.23 2.11 6.78
N SER A 138 -0.03 2.03 7.33
CA SER A 138 1.11 2.84 6.89
C SER A 138 1.62 2.33 5.54
N MET A 139 1.44 3.14 4.50
CA MET A 139 1.98 2.94 3.17
C MET A 139 3.39 3.54 3.11
N SER A 140 4.35 2.79 2.59
CA SER A 140 5.71 3.25 2.31
C SER A 140 5.85 3.48 0.82
N PRO A 141 6.39 4.64 0.39
CA PRO A 141 6.67 4.87 -1.01
C PRO A 141 7.68 3.84 -1.54
N ILE A 142 7.59 3.55 -2.83
CA ILE A 142 8.66 2.82 -3.51
C ILE A 142 9.51 3.80 -4.29
N SER A 143 10.83 3.64 -4.18
CA SER A 143 11.78 4.38 -4.99
C SER A 143 11.69 3.92 -6.44
N ALA A 144 12.11 4.76 -7.38
CA ALA A 144 12.10 4.48 -8.82
C ALA A 144 12.83 3.18 -9.21
N ASN A 145 13.69 2.66 -8.32
CA ASN A 145 14.43 1.41 -8.49
C ASN A 145 13.67 0.15 -7.97
N GLY A 146 12.43 0.30 -7.52
CA GLY A 146 11.62 -0.80 -6.99
C GLY A 146 11.95 -1.20 -5.55
N GLU A 147 12.73 -0.41 -4.82
CA GLU A 147 12.99 -0.61 -3.39
C GLU A 147 11.96 0.16 -2.54
N VAL A 148 11.38 -0.51 -1.55
CA VAL A 148 10.48 0.13 -0.56
C VAL A 148 11.32 1.05 0.31
N THR A 149 11.10 2.36 0.22
CA THR A 149 11.75 3.31 1.12
C THR A 149 11.02 3.24 2.46
N GLY A 150 11.61 2.50 3.40
CA GLY A 150 11.02 2.28 4.72
C GLY A 150 10.74 3.60 5.44
N ASP A 151 9.49 3.81 5.84
CA ASP A 151 9.12 4.90 6.70
C ASP A 151 9.67 4.60 8.11
N SER A 152 10.60 5.42 8.52
CA SER A 152 11.30 5.34 9.80
C SER A 152 10.36 5.86 10.88
N CYS A 153 9.73 4.99 11.66
CA CYS A 153 9.09 5.45 12.90
C CYS A 153 9.31 4.46 14.05
N GLY A 154 10.20 4.85 14.97
CA GLY A 154 10.13 4.49 16.38
C GLY A 154 11.36 3.82 17.00
N ALA A 155 12.38 4.59 17.38
CA ALA A 155 13.06 4.53 18.70
C ALA A 155 14.35 5.38 18.72
N CYS A 156 14.54 6.11 19.82
CA CYS A 156 15.75 6.87 20.14
C CYS A 156 17.04 6.03 20.20
N THR A 157 18.17 6.73 20.05
CA THR A 157 19.56 6.35 20.46
C THR A 157 20.26 5.20 19.70
N ARG A 158 21.28 5.54 18.89
CA ARG A 158 22.72 5.61 19.28
C ARG A 158 23.64 5.38 18.07
N ALA A 159 24.65 6.24 17.96
CA ALA A 159 25.94 6.04 17.28
C ALA A 159 25.96 5.72 15.77
N ARG A 160 26.04 6.77 14.95
CA ARG A 160 26.91 6.71 13.75
C ARG A 160 28.35 6.92 14.21
N CYS A 161 29.01 5.86 14.65
CA CYS A 161 30.46 5.79 14.65
C CYS A 161 30.86 4.96 13.43
N GLY A 162 31.57 5.59 12.51
CA GLY A 162 31.96 5.00 11.24
C GLY A 162 32.56 6.05 10.32
N ALA A 163 33.50 6.82 10.87
CA ALA A 163 34.41 7.64 10.09
C ALA A 163 35.44 6.73 9.43
N ILE A 164 35.57 6.80 8.10
CA ILE A 164 36.82 6.69 7.36
C ILE A 164 36.58 7.48 6.06
N VAL A 165 36.66 8.81 6.06
CA VAL A 165 37.86 9.62 5.78
C VAL A 165 38.85 8.92 4.86
N GLY A 166 38.91 9.37 3.61
CA GLY A 166 39.90 8.95 2.63
C GLY A 166 40.02 9.97 1.49
N ALA A 167 40.19 11.25 1.83
CA ALA A 167 40.61 12.28 0.88
C ALA A 167 42.11 12.10 0.60
N ALA A 168 42.47 11.61 -0.58
CA ALA A 168 43.84 11.59 -1.04
C ALA A 168 44.19 12.93 -1.71
N ALA A 169 44.69 13.87 -0.91
CA ALA A 169 45.29 15.11 -1.39
C ALA A 169 46.79 15.10 -1.04
N GLY A 170 47.62 15.02 -2.09
CA GLY A 170 48.78 15.88 -2.33
C GLY A 170 49.94 15.98 -1.31
N TYR A 171 51.14 15.72 -1.86
CA TYR A 171 52.41 16.43 -1.64
C TYR A 171 53.31 16.08 -0.43
N ALA A 172 54.40 15.37 -0.77
CA ALA A 172 55.81 15.79 -0.71
C ALA A 172 56.54 16.05 0.64
N ILE A 173 57.87 15.85 0.55
CA ILE A 173 58.97 16.18 1.49
C ILE A 173 59.15 15.10 2.57
N GLY A 174 60.29 14.47 2.83
CA GLY A 174 61.67 14.64 2.38
C GLY A 174 62.63 14.21 3.51
N LYS A 175 63.66 13.42 3.17
CA LYS A 175 65.02 13.42 3.75
C LYS A 175 65.33 12.77 5.13
N LEU A 176 66.43 12.00 5.10
CA LEU A 176 67.49 11.74 6.11
C LEU A 176 67.45 10.51 7.07
N LEU A 177 68.54 9.72 6.93
CA LEU A 177 69.30 8.91 7.91
C LEU A 177 68.65 7.63 8.43
N GLY A 178 69.32 6.47 8.49
CA GLY A 178 70.69 6.08 8.20
C GLY A 178 70.94 4.69 8.83
N GLN A 179 71.73 3.85 8.17
CA GLN A 179 72.72 2.91 8.71
C GLN A 179 73.43 2.20 7.55
#